data_AF-A0A5C5ZKU5-F1
#
_entry.id   AF-A0A5C5ZKU5-F1
#
_cell.length_a   1.000
_cell.length_b   1.000
_cell.length_c   1.000
_cell.angle_alpha   90.00
_cell.angle_beta   90.00
_cell.angle_gamma   90.00
#
_symmetry.space_group_name_H-M   'P 1'
#
loop_
_entity.id
_entity.type
_entity.pdbx_description
1 polymer ?
#
loop_
_entity_poly.entity_id
_entity_poly.type
_entity_poly.pdbx_seq_one_letter_code
_entity_poly.pdbx_strand_id
1 'polypeptide(L)'
;MDEKTLCRSLLNVADAIPSSVTWGVVELADDRHVFLYDGRDESTSMIAEAIAGRFGEVVAVESIPSGRKDGGPLLGCLIDVGSNADDAAGRLRASYAIATTPSSDDDHGPF
;
A
#
# COMPACT_ATOMS: atom_id res chain seq x y z
N MET A 1 3.12 17.02 -13.08
CA MET A 1 2.19 16.73 -11.98
C MET A 1 3.04 16.44 -10.76
N ASP A 2 2.77 17.07 -9.63
CA ASP A 2 3.55 16.81 -8.41
C ASP A 2 3.19 15.44 -7.81
N GLU A 3 4.10 14.87 -7.02
CA GLU A 3 4.00 13.51 -6.46
C GLU A 3 2.82 13.34 -5.51
N LYS A 4 2.45 14.40 -4.76
CA LYS A 4 1.29 14.38 -3.87
C LYS A 4 -0.02 14.35 -4.66
N THR A 5 -0.13 15.16 -5.70
CA THR A 5 -1.28 15.18 -6.62
C THR A 5 -1.41 13.86 -7.35
N LEU A 6 -0.30 13.26 -7.77
CA LEU A 6 -0.30 11.92 -8.36
C LEU A 6 -0.78 10.87 -7.34
N CYS A 7 -0.19 10.83 -6.13
CA CYS A 7 -0.57 9.89 -5.07
C CYS A 7 -2.06 10.01 -4.72
N ARG A 8 -2.55 11.23 -4.53
CA ARG A 8 -3.97 11.52 -4.28
C ARG A 8 -4.86 11.12 -5.46
N SER A 9 -4.42 11.31 -6.70
CA SER A 9 -5.18 10.88 -7.89
C SER A 9 -5.29 9.36 -7.96
N LEU A 10 -4.21 8.64 -7.68
CA LEU A 10 -4.20 7.17 -7.61
C LEU A 10 -5.09 6.65 -6.49
N LEU A 11 -5.12 7.31 -5.34
CA LEU A 11 -6.07 6.99 -4.27
C LEU A 11 -7.53 7.12 -4.70
N ASN A 12 -7.88 8.20 -5.39
CA ASN A 12 -9.24 8.38 -5.91
C ASN A 12 -9.61 7.28 -6.94
N VAL A 13 -8.65 6.86 -7.77
CA VAL A 13 -8.84 5.73 -8.70
C VAL A 13 -9.06 4.44 -7.92
N ALA A 14 -8.24 4.16 -6.92
CA ALA A 14 -8.37 2.97 -6.07
C ALA A 14 -9.73 2.96 -5.36
N ASP A 15 -10.16 4.07 -4.76
CA ASP A 15 -11.45 4.19 -4.06
C ASP A 15 -12.64 3.98 -5.01
N ALA A 16 -12.56 4.46 -6.25
CA ALA A 16 -13.61 4.32 -7.26
C ALA A 16 -13.77 2.88 -7.79
N ILE A 17 -12.78 2.01 -7.63
CA ILE A 17 -12.84 0.61 -8.07
C ILE A 17 -13.45 -0.25 -6.94
N PRO A 18 -14.62 -0.88 -7.15
CA PRO A 18 -15.17 -1.82 -6.20
C PRO A 18 -14.17 -2.98 -6.01
N SER A 19 -13.66 -3.13 -4.79
CA SER A 19 -12.72 -4.19 -4.44
C SER A 19 -13.06 -4.74 -3.06
N SER A 20 -13.02 -6.06 -2.92
CA SER A 20 -13.10 -6.74 -1.62
C SER A 20 -11.76 -6.76 -0.88
N VAL A 21 -10.69 -6.27 -1.51
CA VAL A 21 -9.35 -6.24 -0.92
C VAL A 21 -9.12 -4.88 -0.28
N THR A 22 -8.71 -4.89 0.98
CA THR A 22 -8.55 -3.69 1.81
C THR A 22 -7.25 -2.94 1.53
N TRP A 23 -6.28 -3.55 0.83
CA TRP A 23 -5.01 -2.94 0.45
C TRP A 23 -4.57 -3.44 -0.93
N GLY A 24 -3.61 -2.76 -1.55
CA GLY A 24 -3.04 -3.21 -2.81
C GLY A 24 -1.74 -2.50 -3.16
N VAL A 25 -0.96 -3.14 -4.04
CA VAL A 25 0.31 -2.61 -4.55
C VAL A 25 0.28 -2.68 -6.07
N VAL A 26 0.52 -1.54 -6.71
CA VAL A 26 0.40 -1.33 -8.15
C VAL A 26 1.71 -0.75 -8.67
N GLU A 27 2.30 -1.39 -9.68
CA GLU A 27 3.39 -0.79 -10.45
C GLU A 27 2.83 0.27 -11.41
N LEU A 28 3.52 1.40 -11.55
CA LEU A 28 3.17 2.39 -12.55
C LEU A 28 3.92 2.10 -13.85
N ALA A 29 3.33 2.52 -14.98
CA ALA A 29 3.86 2.26 -16.31
C ALA A 29 5.20 2.96 -16.63
N ASP A 30 5.74 3.74 -15.69
CA ASP A 30 7.01 4.46 -15.82
C ASP A 30 8.24 3.65 -15.36
N ASP A 31 8.03 2.40 -14.92
CA ASP A 31 9.06 1.48 -14.41
C ASP A 31 9.89 2.01 -13.21
N ARG A 32 9.43 3.10 -12.59
CA ARG A 32 10.13 3.76 -11.49
C ARG A 32 9.30 3.83 -10.23
N HIS A 33 7.97 3.93 -10.37
CA HIS A 33 7.11 4.14 -9.22
C HIS A 33 6.25 2.93 -8.91
N VAL A 34 6.07 2.73 -7.60
CA VAL A 34 5.14 1.76 -7.04
C VAL A 34 4.17 2.50 -6.13
N PHE A 35 2.89 2.18 -6.24
CA PHE A 35 1.83 2.73 -5.43
C PHE A 35 1.27 1.67 -4.49
N LEU A 36 1.36 1.90 -3.19
CA LEU A 36 0.74 1.10 -2.14
C LEU A 36 -0.48 1.87 -1.61
N TYR A 37 -1.62 1.20 -1.48
CA TYR A 37 -2.78 1.74 -0.77
C TYR A 37 -3.29 0.77 0.29
N ASP A 38 -3.87 1.30 1.36
CA ASP A 38 -4.49 0.53 2.44
C ASP A 38 -5.65 1.29 3.07
N GLY A 39 -6.79 0.63 3.23
CA GLY A 39 -8.02 1.16 3.84
C GLY A 39 -8.34 0.56 5.21
N ARG A 40 -7.43 -0.24 5.78
CA ARG A 40 -7.56 -0.74 7.16
C ARG A 40 -7.22 0.38 8.15
N ASP A 41 -7.81 0.31 9.34
CA ASP A 41 -7.82 1.37 10.35
C ASP A 41 -6.42 1.83 10.84
N GLU A 42 -6.35 3.06 11.37
CA GLU A 42 -5.21 4.00 11.49
C GLU A 42 -3.82 3.47 11.92
N SER A 43 -3.73 2.29 12.53
CA SER A 43 -2.46 1.63 12.87
C SER A 43 -1.65 1.13 11.67
N THR A 44 -2.21 1.22 10.46
CA THR A 44 -1.61 0.78 9.19
C THR A 44 -0.70 1.81 8.51
N SER A 45 -0.80 3.11 8.85
CA SER A 45 0.02 4.17 8.25
C SER A 45 1.52 3.96 8.50
N MET A 46 1.92 3.73 9.76
CA MET A 46 3.32 3.50 10.12
C MET A 46 3.87 2.20 9.53
N ILE A 47 3.03 1.16 9.42
CA ILE A 47 3.41 -0.13 8.82
C ILE A 47 3.60 0.03 7.30
N ALA A 48 2.71 0.77 6.63
CA ALA A 48 2.81 1.07 5.20
C ALA A 48 4.08 1.82 4.85
N GLU A 49 4.35 2.93 5.53
CA GLU A 49 5.55 3.73 5.28
C GLU A 49 6.84 2.97 5.62
N ALA A 50 6.87 2.28 6.77
CA ALA A 50 8.06 1.54 7.20
C ALA A 50 8.38 0.36 6.26
N ILE A 51 7.37 -0.34 5.74
CA ILE A 51 7.61 -1.41 4.77
C ILE A 51 7.98 -0.81 3.42
N ALA A 52 7.26 0.21 2.95
CA ALA A 52 7.52 0.88 1.68
C ALA A 52 8.97 1.41 1.60
N GLY A 53 9.45 2.04 2.68
CA GLY A 53 10.81 2.57 2.77
C GLY A 53 11.93 1.52 2.66
N ARG A 54 11.62 0.22 2.76
CA ARG A 54 12.58 -0.86 2.52
C ARG A 54 12.79 -1.17 1.04
N PHE A 55 11.89 -0.71 0.17
CA PHE A 55 11.88 -1.00 -1.26
C PHE A 55 12.19 0.22 -2.14
N GLY A 56 12.17 1.43 -1.57
CA GLY A 56 12.47 2.67 -2.27
C GLY A 56 12.31 3.89 -1.38
N GLU A 57 12.40 5.07 -1.98
CA GLU A 57 12.10 6.34 -1.31
C GLU A 57 10.60 6.61 -1.32
N VAL A 58 10.00 6.85 -0.15
CA VAL A 58 8.60 7.28 -0.08
C VAL A 58 8.52 8.76 -0.45
N VAL A 59 8.16 9.04 -1.71
CA VAL A 59 8.13 10.40 -2.26
C VAL A 59 6.83 11.14 -1.95
N ALA A 60 5.74 10.42 -1.69
CA ALA A 60 4.50 11.02 -1.21
C ALA A 60 3.68 10.06 -0.36
N VAL A 61 3.05 10.60 0.68
CA VAL A 61 2.03 9.93 1.50
C VAL A 61 0.78 10.80 1.51
N GLU A 62 -0.36 10.22 1.18
CA GLU A 62 -1.65 10.92 1.15
C GLU A 62 -2.74 10.06 1.80
N SER A 63 -3.81 10.71 2.25
CA SER A 63 -5.03 10.04 2.68
C SER A 63 -6.27 10.71 2.09
N ILE A 64 -7.29 9.90 1.83
CA ILE A 64 -8.62 10.37 1.42
C ILE A 64 -9.70 9.67 2.25
N PRO A 65 -10.85 10.33 2.51
CA PRO A 65 -12.03 9.62 2.98
C PRO A 65 -12.41 8.55 1.96
N SER A 66 -12.58 7.30 2.41
CA SER A 66 -12.98 6.21 1.51
C SER A 66 -14.50 6.08 1.47
N GLY A 67 -15.04 5.86 0.27
CA GLY A 67 -16.45 5.48 0.09
C GLY A 67 -16.73 4.00 0.40
N ARG A 68 -15.69 3.21 0.70
CA ARG A 68 -15.80 1.77 0.96
C ARG A 68 -16.44 1.54 2.34
N LYS A 69 -17.45 0.68 2.39
CA LYS A 69 -18.31 0.46 3.58
C LYS A 69 -17.58 -0.15 4.78
N ASP A 70 -16.38 -0.68 4.56
CA ASP A 70 -15.74 -1.63 5.48
C ASP A 70 -14.39 -1.13 6.04
N GLY A 71 -14.03 0.14 5.80
CA GLY A 71 -12.69 0.66 6.13
C GLY A 71 -12.67 2.12 6.61
N GLY A 72 -11.56 2.48 7.25
CA GLY A 72 -11.24 3.86 7.63
C GLY A 72 -10.83 4.71 6.41
N PRO A 73 -10.12 5.84 6.60
CA PRO A 73 -9.58 6.58 5.48
C PRO A 73 -8.64 5.70 4.63
N LEU A 74 -8.67 5.87 3.31
CA LEU A 74 -7.75 5.19 2.41
C LEU A 74 -6.40 5.93 2.44
N LEU A 75 -5.35 5.23 2.85
CA LEU A 75 -3.97 5.70 2.88
C LEU A 75 -3.26 5.26 1.61
N GLY A 76 -2.39 6.13 1.09
CA GLY A 76 -1.60 5.88 -0.11
C GLY A 76 -0.15 6.30 0.08
N CYS A 77 0.77 5.43 -0.35
CA CYS A 77 2.20 5.68 -0.41
C CYS A 77 2.66 5.56 -1.86
N LEU A 78 3.27 6.62 -2.39
CA LEU A 78 3.98 6.60 -3.66
C LEU A 78 5.47 6.41 -3.38
N ILE A 79 6.06 5.42 -4.04
CA ILE A 79 7.40 4.93 -3.76
C ILE A 79 8.21 5.04 -5.04
N ASP A 80 9.33 5.74 -4.99
CA ASP A 80 10.34 5.74 -6.04
C ASP A 80 11.33 4.61 -5.79
N VAL A 81 11.34 3.62 -6.68
CA VAL A 81 12.22 2.44 -6.59
C VAL A 81 13.44 2.57 -7.51
N GLY A 82 13.60 3.71 -8.20
CA GLY A 82 14.66 3.98 -9.15
C GLY A 82 14.54 3.25 -10.49
N SER A 83 14.30 1.94 -10.46
CA SER A 83 14.10 1.07 -11.65
C SER A 83 13.49 -0.28 -11.25
N ASN A 84 12.90 -1.02 -12.21
CA ASN A 84 12.29 -2.34 -12.01
C ASN A 84 11.09 -2.30 -11.05
N ALA A 85 10.10 -1.46 -11.37
CA ALA A 85 8.90 -1.30 -10.55
C ALA A 85 8.13 -2.62 -10.35
N ASP A 86 8.15 -3.51 -11.33
CA ASP A 86 7.49 -4.83 -11.25
C ASP A 86 8.10 -5.73 -10.15
N ASP A 87 9.43 -5.92 -10.14
CA ASP A 87 10.11 -6.72 -9.09
C ASP A 87 9.90 -6.10 -7.70
N ALA A 88 10.05 -4.78 -7.61
CA ALA A 88 9.84 -4.06 -6.36
C ALA A 88 8.39 -4.20 -5.86
N ALA A 89 7.40 -4.07 -6.75
CA ALA A 89 6.00 -4.26 -6.44
C ALA A 89 5.71 -5.70 -5.99
N GLY A 90 6.25 -6.71 -6.67
CA GLY A 90 6.10 -8.12 -6.27
C GLY A 90 6.63 -8.40 -4.87
N ARG A 91 7.84 -7.90 -4.55
CA ARG A 91 8.45 -8.08 -3.23
C ARG A 91 7.75 -7.26 -2.14
N LEU A 92 7.27 -6.08 -2.47
CA LEU A 92 6.46 -5.25 -1.59
C LEU A 92 5.13 -5.93 -1.28
N ARG A 93 4.41 -6.47 -2.28
CA ARG A 93 3.17 -7.25 -2.09
C ARG A 93 3.39 -8.38 -1.09
N ALA A 94 4.43 -9.18 -1.28
CA ALA A 94 4.74 -10.31 -0.40
C ALA A 94 5.03 -9.86 1.04
N SER A 95 5.87 -8.84 1.20
CA SER A 95 6.27 -8.33 2.52
C SER A 95 5.10 -7.69 3.26
N TYR A 96 4.27 -6.94 2.51
CA TYR A 96 3.08 -6.32 3.06
C TYR A 96 2.06 -7.38 3.47
N ALA A 97 1.79 -8.39 2.64
CA ALA A 97 0.91 -9.50 2.99
C ALA A 97 1.34 -10.20 4.29
N ILE A 98 2.64 -10.48 4.47
CA ILE A 98 3.16 -11.09 5.70
C ILE A 98 2.91 -10.22 6.92
N ALA A 99 3.15 -8.91 6.81
CA ALA A 99 2.98 -7.98 7.93
C ALA A 99 1.50 -7.73 8.31
N THR A 100 0.58 -8.14 7.44
CA THR A 100 -0.82 -7.72 7.48
C THR A 100 -1.80 -8.87 7.59
N THR A 101 -1.32 -10.09 7.37
CA THR A 101 -2.07 -11.31 7.66
C THR A 101 -2.15 -11.46 9.19
N PRO A 102 -3.36 -11.52 9.78
CA PRO A 102 -3.49 -11.81 11.20
C PRO A 102 -2.85 -13.17 11.46
N SER A 103 -1.91 -13.21 12.41
CA SER A 103 -1.35 -14.46 12.94
C SER A 103 -2.52 -15.28 13.47
N SER A 104 -2.87 -16.34 12.73
CA SER A 104 -3.84 -17.32 13.19
C SER A 104 -3.12 -18.12 14.28
N ASP A 105 -3.23 -17.68 15.53
CA ASP A 105 -2.86 -18.49 16.70
C ASP A 105 -3.90 -19.62 16.82
N ASP A 106 -3.77 -20.60 15.94
CA ASP A 106 -4.30 -21.96 16.10
C ASP A 106 -3.18 -22.99 15.83
N ASP A 107 -1.91 -22.59 16.00
CA ASP A 107 -0.80 -23.51 16.08
C ASP A 107 -0.36 -23.66 17.54
N HIS A 108 -0.81 -24.78 18.12
CA HIS A 108 -0.11 -25.49 19.17
C HIS A 108 1.35 -25.72 18.75
N GLY A 109 2.22 -24.74 18.97
CA GLY A 109 3.66 -24.92 18.93
C GLY A 109 4.11 -25.77 20.13
N PRO A 110 5.01 -26.75 19.96
CA PRO A 110 5.53 -27.55 21.05
C PRO A 110 6.68 -26.79 21.74
N PHE A 111 6.35 -25.74 22.48
CA PHE A 111 7.25 -25.16 23.48
C PHE A 111 6.48 -24.91 24.78
#